data_AF-D3HK61-F1
#
_entry.id   AF-D3HK61-F1
#
_cell.length_a   1.000
_cell.length_b   1.000
_cell.length_c   1.000
_cell.angle_alpha   90.00
_cell.angle_beta   90.00
_cell.angle_gamma   90.00
#
_symmetry.space_group_name_H-M   'P 1'
#
loop_
_entity.id
_entity.type
_entity.pdbx_description
1 polymer ?
#
loop_
_entity_poly.entity_id
_entity_poly.type
_entity_poly.pdbx_seq_one_letter_code
_entity_poly.pdbx_strand_id
1 'polypeptide(L)'
;MKILYIPFHEENDLCIAAIMWKRTLSEENILIIQHGQPINYNALKNAAGTITLYVLAHGIDSLSQPFHLASHSIITSKTSQLDIEKIADRFNSDFVYLHHKINHIKLFFCNNKGNQELIAKRFNDNLILFNSPIDYYAGNITAPWQNKIKYSFFHGIWYKTSNVRKTLYQKIEPMDSDIKLSVKERSMREFLANAKQKRIDAVFQRQCKARQERIIKNRQKYTDKLRLDLKDTVEEATDELSNPNPQYLG
;
A
#
# COMPACT_ATOMS: atom_id res chain seq x y z
N MET A 1 13.63 7.16 8.85
CA MET A 1 14.69 7.67 7.94
C MET A 1 14.22 8.96 7.27
N LYS A 2 15.13 9.85 6.83
CA LYS A 2 14.78 11.07 6.08
C LYS A 2 15.38 11.06 4.67
N ILE A 3 14.61 11.52 3.69
CA ILE A 3 15.08 11.74 2.31
C ILE A 3 14.95 13.23 1.99
N LEU A 4 16.03 13.83 1.50
CA LEU A 4 16.04 15.15 0.89
C LEU A 4 15.97 14.95 -0.64
N TYR A 5 14.81 15.21 -1.23
CA TYR A 5 14.56 15.01 -2.65
C TYR A 5 14.64 16.34 -3.41
N ILE A 6 15.41 16.34 -4.49
CA ILE A 6 15.59 17.49 -5.38
C ILE A 6 14.97 17.12 -6.73
N PRO A 7 13.81 17.70 -7.10
CA PRO A 7 13.07 17.30 -8.30
C PRO A 7 13.66 17.86 -9.61
N PHE A 8 14.87 18.42 -9.58
CA PHE A 8 15.54 19.05 -10.72
C PHE A 8 16.73 18.21 -11.17
N HIS A 9 16.91 18.11 -12.49
CA HIS A 9 17.92 17.21 -13.07
C HIS A 9 19.33 17.81 -13.08
N GLU A 10 19.43 19.13 -13.24
CA GLU A 10 20.69 19.86 -13.30
C GLU A 10 21.34 19.98 -11.92
N GLU A 11 22.67 20.09 -11.88
CA GLU A 11 23.38 20.47 -10.66
C GLU A 11 23.00 21.91 -10.27
N ASN A 12 22.43 22.05 -9.08
CA ASN A 12 21.83 23.29 -8.61
C ASN A 12 22.14 23.54 -7.14
N ASP A 13 21.85 24.75 -6.71
CA ASP A 13 22.09 25.25 -5.36
C ASP A 13 21.35 24.46 -4.25
N LEU A 14 20.23 23.80 -4.56
CA LEU A 14 19.54 22.92 -3.61
C LEU A 14 20.39 21.69 -3.27
N CYS A 15 21.25 21.21 -4.18
CA CYS A 15 22.18 20.11 -3.90
C CYS A 15 23.18 20.50 -2.81
N ILE A 16 23.73 21.72 -2.89
CA ILE A 16 24.63 22.27 -1.87
C ILE A 16 23.90 22.39 -0.54
N ALA A 17 22.69 22.96 -0.56
CA ALA A 17 21.86 23.12 0.63
C ALA A 17 21.53 21.78 1.29
N ALA A 18 21.24 20.74 0.50
CA ALA A 18 20.96 19.39 1.00
C ALA A 18 22.19 18.74 1.65
N ILE A 19 23.38 18.93 1.06
CA ILE A 19 24.65 18.46 1.64
C ILE A 19 24.91 19.16 2.97
N MET A 20 24.74 20.49 3.04
CA MET A 20 24.88 21.25 4.28
C MET A 20 23.89 20.76 5.34
N TRP A 21 22.63 20.56 4.97
CA TRP A 21 21.60 20.02 5.86
C TRP A 21 22.03 18.67 6.45
N LYS A 22 22.48 17.74 5.61
CA LYS A 22 22.96 16.43 6.05
C LYS A 22 24.17 16.52 6.99
N ARG A 23 25.10 17.44 6.73
CA ARG A 23 26.26 17.68 7.61
C ARG A 23 25.84 18.22 8.97
N THR A 24 24.92 19.19 9.00
CA THR A 24 24.40 19.78 10.24
C THR A 24 23.67 18.76 11.11
N LEU A 25 22.96 17.82 10.49
CA LEU A 25 22.21 16.74 11.15
C LEU A 25 22.92 15.39 10.99
N SER A 26 24.22 15.34 11.29
CA SER A 26 25.09 14.17 11.07
C SER A 26 24.64 12.89 11.79
N GLU A 27 23.96 13.03 12.93
CA GLU A 27 23.40 11.91 13.71
C GLU A 27 22.14 11.31 13.06
N GLU A 28 21.49 12.04 12.14
CA GLU A 28 20.28 11.58 11.48
C GLU A 28 20.59 10.78 10.21
N ASN A 29 19.85 9.69 9.99
CA ASN A 29 19.91 8.95 8.73
C ASN A 29 19.21 9.74 7.61
N ILE A 30 19.99 10.56 6.90
CA ILE A 30 19.58 11.40 5.78
C ILE A 30 20.20 10.89 4.46
N LEU A 31 19.34 10.61 3.48
CA LEU A 31 19.72 10.36 2.10
C LEU A 31 19.33 11.55 1.23
N ILE A 32 20.20 11.93 0.29
CA ILE A 32 19.93 12.95 -0.72
C ILE A 32 19.64 12.21 -2.03
N ILE A 33 18.51 12.52 -2.65
CA ILE A 33 18.11 11.96 -3.95
C ILE A 33 17.82 13.11 -4.89
N GLN A 34 18.37 13.04 -6.09
CA GLN A 34 18.12 14.01 -7.15
C GLN A 34 17.41 13.32 -8.32
N HIS A 35 16.46 14.01 -8.93
CA HIS A 35 15.72 13.49 -10.08
C HIS A 35 16.65 13.15 -11.25
N GLY A 36 16.43 11.97 -11.84
CA GLY A 36 17.23 11.45 -12.95
C GLY A 36 18.58 10.86 -12.56
N GLN A 37 18.96 10.90 -11.27
CA GLN A 37 20.13 10.19 -10.78
C GLN A 37 19.75 8.77 -10.30
N PRO A 38 20.64 7.77 -10.46
CA PRO A 38 20.37 6.42 -10.01
C PRO A 38 20.11 6.34 -8.50
N ILE A 39 18.98 5.73 -8.11
CA ILE A 39 18.62 5.52 -6.71
C ILE A 39 19.09 4.13 -6.26
N ASN A 40 19.95 4.07 -5.25
CA ASN A 40 20.34 2.81 -4.63
C ASN A 40 19.24 2.30 -3.68
N TYR A 41 18.26 1.59 -4.24
CA TYR A 41 17.15 1.01 -3.49
C TYR A 41 17.59 -0.06 -2.46
N ASN A 42 18.74 -0.70 -2.66
CA ASN A 42 19.22 -1.71 -1.69
C ASN A 42 19.60 -1.06 -0.36
N ALA A 43 20.15 0.15 -0.38
CA ALA A 43 20.38 0.94 0.83
C ALA A 43 19.07 1.33 1.56
N LEU A 44 17.97 1.46 0.80
CA LEU A 44 16.64 1.83 1.31
C LEU A 44 15.79 0.64 1.75
N LYS A 45 16.07 -0.56 1.25
CA LYS A 45 15.40 -1.81 1.67
C LYS A 45 15.61 -2.09 3.16
N ASN A 46 16.84 -1.86 3.64
CA ASN A 46 17.25 -2.14 5.02
C ASN A 46 16.96 -0.99 5.99
N ALA A 47 16.44 0.14 5.51
CA ALA A 47 16.02 1.21 6.39
C ALA A 47 14.86 0.71 7.28
N ALA A 48 15.13 0.53 8.56
CA ALA A 48 14.13 0.21 9.56
C ALA A 48 13.19 1.41 9.76
N GLY A 49 11.88 1.16 9.67
CA GLY A 49 10.84 2.14 9.94
C GLY A 49 10.42 3.01 8.75
N THR A 50 9.65 4.05 9.06
CA THR A 50 8.97 4.92 8.10
C THR A 50 9.92 5.95 7.49
N ILE A 51 9.64 6.32 6.23
CA ILE A 51 10.39 7.34 5.50
C ILE A 51 9.63 8.68 5.55
N THR A 52 10.32 9.74 5.98
CA THR A 52 9.87 11.12 5.82
C THR A 52 10.65 11.76 4.67
N LEU A 53 9.95 12.26 3.67
CA LEU A 53 10.56 12.82 2.47
C LEU A 53 10.34 14.33 2.41
N TYR A 54 11.42 15.09 2.21
CA TYR A 54 11.42 16.52 2.01
C TYR A 54 11.62 16.82 0.53
N VAL A 55 10.62 17.40 -0.13
CA VAL A 55 10.76 17.90 -1.51
C VAL A 55 11.35 19.30 -1.43
N LEU A 56 12.58 19.46 -1.92
CA LEU A 56 13.33 20.71 -1.86
C LEU A 56 13.17 21.50 -3.15
N ALA A 57 12.80 22.77 -3.04
CA ALA A 57 12.78 23.71 -4.15
C ALA A 57 12.81 25.16 -3.63
N HIS A 58 13.04 26.11 -4.53
CA HIS A 58 12.74 27.52 -4.27
C HIS A 58 11.31 27.84 -4.67
N GLY A 59 10.59 28.58 -3.85
CA GLY A 59 9.35 29.19 -4.31
C GLY A 59 9.63 30.38 -5.20
N ILE A 60 8.71 30.64 -6.12
CA ILE A 60 8.79 31.79 -7.02
C ILE A 60 7.84 32.86 -6.51
N ASP A 61 8.34 34.09 -6.38
CA ASP A 61 7.54 35.25 -5.99
C ASP A 61 6.79 35.86 -7.19
N SER A 62 6.06 35.02 -7.95
CA SER A 62 5.37 35.44 -9.17
C SER A 62 3.89 35.10 -9.14
N LEU A 63 3.05 36.09 -9.41
CA LEU A 63 1.60 35.91 -9.56
C LEU A 63 1.24 35.24 -10.90
N SER A 64 2.08 35.37 -11.93
CA SER A 64 1.82 34.74 -13.24
C SER A 64 2.15 33.25 -13.27
N GLN A 65 2.97 32.78 -12.32
CA GLN A 65 3.39 31.38 -12.21
C GLN A 65 3.20 30.85 -10.78
N PRO A 66 1.96 30.89 -10.24
CA PRO A 66 1.71 30.64 -8.81
C PRO A 66 2.01 29.20 -8.37
N PHE A 67 2.14 28.27 -9.31
CA PHE A 67 2.39 26.85 -9.04
C PHE A 67 3.79 26.38 -9.42
N HIS A 68 4.63 27.30 -9.89
CA HIS A 68 5.98 26.95 -10.30
C HIS A 68 6.94 27.07 -9.13
N LEU A 69 7.85 26.11 -9.06
CA LEU A 69 8.98 26.10 -8.15
C LEU A 69 10.27 26.13 -8.98
N ALA A 70 11.34 26.64 -8.39
CA ALA A 70 12.58 26.90 -9.09
C ALA A 70 13.79 26.20 -8.45
N SER A 71 14.82 26.04 -9.27
CA SER A 71 16.21 25.78 -8.87
C SER A 71 17.14 26.75 -9.58
N HIS A 72 18.29 27.04 -8.98
CA HIS A 72 19.31 27.85 -9.63
C HIS A 72 20.53 26.98 -9.96
N SER A 73 20.84 26.84 -11.25
CA SER A 73 22.03 26.12 -11.70
C SER A 73 23.28 26.92 -11.35
N ILE A 74 24.20 26.30 -10.60
CA ILE A 74 25.46 26.93 -10.18
C ILE A 74 26.39 27.13 -11.39
N ILE A 75 26.39 26.17 -12.32
CA ILE A 75 27.31 26.15 -13.47
C ILE A 75 26.87 27.15 -14.53
N THR A 76 25.58 27.15 -14.87
CA THR A 76 25.06 27.93 -15.99
C THR A 76 24.45 29.27 -15.57
N SER A 77 24.28 29.49 -14.26
CA SER A 77 23.51 30.61 -13.69
C SER A 77 22.08 30.71 -14.23
N LYS A 78 21.54 29.64 -14.82
CA LYS A 78 20.17 29.58 -15.30
C LYS A 78 19.25 29.13 -14.17
N THR A 79 18.06 29.74 -14.14
CA THR A 79 16.98 29.30 -13.25
C THR A 79 16.09 28.34 -14.00
N SER A 80 16.00 27.10 -13.53
CA SER A 80 15.00 26.15 -14.01
C SER A 80 13.73 26.31 -13.21
N GLN A 81 12.59 26.24 -13.90
CA GLN A 81 11.27 26.33 -13.30
C GLN A 81 10.47 25.09 -13.67
N LEU A 82 9.74 24.55 -12.69
CA LEU A 82 8.87 23.41 -12.88
C LEU A 82 7.51 23.69 -12.24
N ASP A 83 6.44 23.40 -12.96
CA ASP A 83 5.11 23.31 -12.36
C ASP A 83 5.09 22.19 -11.31
N ILE A 84 4.32 22.39 -10.24
CA ILE A 84 4.13 21.42 -9.17
C ILE A 84 3.58 20.08 -9.68
N GLU A 85 2.78 20.08 -10.74
CA GLU A 85 2.32 18.85 -11.40
C GLU A 85 3.49 18.07 -11.98
N LYS A 86 4.43 18.77 -12.63
CA LYS A 86 5.62 18.12 -13.17
C LYS A 86 6.51 17.57 -12.06
N ILE A 87 6.56 18.24 -10.92
CA ILE A 87 7.25 17.75 -9.73
C ILE A 87 6.55 16.51 -9.16
N ALA A 88 5.22 16.47 -9.14
CA ALA A 88 4.45 15.29 -8.75
C ALA A 88 4.69 14.10 -9.69
N ASP A 89 4.74 14.32 -11.01
CA ASP A 89 5.10 13.28 -11.99
C ASP A 89 6.46 12.66 -11.71
N ARG A 90 7.48 13.52 -11.52
CA ARG A 90 8.85 13.08 -11.20
C ARG A 90 8.91 12.36 -9.87
N PHE A 91 8.17 12.83 -8.88
CA PHE A 91 8.04 12.17 -7.59
C PHE A 91 7.40 10.78 -7.73
N ASN A 92 6.34 10.65 -8.51
CA ASN A 92 5.69 9.38 -8.79
C ASN A 92 6.66 8.39 -9.44
N SER A 93 7.44 8.83 -10.45
CA SER A 93 8.41 7.96 -11.12
C SER A 93 9.56 7.54 -10.22
N ASP A 94 10.14 8.50 -9.48
CA ASP A 94 11.37 8.28 -8.71
C ASP A 94 11.11 7.44 -7.45
N PHE A 95 9.89 7.46 -6.92
CA PHE A 95 9.55 6.78 -5.67
C PHE A 95 8.53 5.66 -5.81
N VAL A 96 8.20 5.23 -7.04
CA VAL A 96 7.24 4.15 -7.30
C VAL A 96 7.56 2.87 -6.49
N TYR A 97 8.83 2.49 -6.37
CA TYR A 97 9.23 1.28 -5.64
C TYR A 97 9.24 1.43 -4.11
N LEU A 98 9.16 2.67 -3.61
CA LEU A 98 9.22 3.01 -2.19
C LEU A 98 7.93 3.62 -1.65
N HIS A 99 6.89 3.75 -2.46
CA HIS A 99 5.64 4.42 -2.10
C HIS A 99 5.06 3.92 -0.76
N HIS A 100 5.05 2.60 -0.55
CA HIS A 100 4.54 1.97 0.67
C HIS A 100 5.35 2.28 1.94
N LYS A 101 6.60 2.73 1.83
CA LYS A 101 7.46 3.12 2.96
C LYS A 101 7.44 4.62 3.24
N ILE A 102 6.91 5.42 2.32
CA ILE A 102 6.82 6.87 2.49
C ILE A 102 5.54 7.13 3.26
N ASN A 103 5.70 7.64 4.48
CA ASN A 103 4.59 7.90 5.40
C ASN A 103 4.32 9.38 5.59
N HIS A 104 5.24 10.24 5.16
CA HIS A 104 5.10 11.68 5.35
C HIS A 104 5.89 12.41 4.27
N ILE A 105 5.22 13.29 3.54
CA ILE A 105 5.83 14.17 2.56
C ILE A 105 5.86 15.59 3.12
N LYS A 106 6.96 16.31 2.93
CA LYS A 106 7.15 17.68 3.37
C LYS A 106 7.56 18.51 2.16
N LEU A 107 6.64 19.34 1.67
CA LEU A 107 6.93 20.31 0.63
C LEU A 107 7.71 21.46 1.24
N PHE A 108 9.03 21.50 1.01
CA PHE A 108 9.96 22.35 1.73
C PHE A 108 10.55 23.39 0.78
N PHE A 109 9.82 24.50 0.62
CA PHE A 109 10.19 25.63 -0.23
C PHE A 109 9.69 26.94 0.38
N CYS A 110 10.37 28.05 0.10
CA CYS A 110 9.96 29.39 0.57
C CYS A 110 8.63 29.82 -0.05
N ASN A 111 7.71 30.38 0.73
CA ASN A 111 6.46 30.94 0.18
C ASN A 111 5.91 32.06 1.06
N ASN A 112 5.98 33.30 0.55
CA ASN A 112 5.44 34.48 1.22
C ASN A 112 4.10 34.96 0.65
N LYS A 113 3.60 34.36 -0.45
CA LYS A 113 2.38 34.80 -1.14
C LYS A 113 1.11 34.18 -0.57
N GLY A 114 1.22 33.18 0.30
CA GLY A 114 0.08 32.56 0.96
C GLY A 114 -0.58 31.43 0.16
N ASN A 115 -0.06 31.08 -1.02
CA ASN A 115 -0.62 30.02 -1.87
C ASN A 115 -0.03 28.62 -1.60
N GLN A 116 0.76 28.44 -0.54
CA GLN A 116 1.40 27.17 -0.17
C GLN A 116 0.39 26.02 0.01
N GLU A 117 -0.81 26.31 0.51
CA GLU A 117 -1.86 25.30 0.65
C GLU A 117 -2.40 24.84 -0.70
N LEU A 118 -2.56 25.77 -1.65
CA LEU A 118 -3.05 25.47 -2.98
C LEU A 118 -2.02 24.66 -3.78
N ILE A 119 -0.73 24.99 -3.64
CA ILE A 119 0.37 24.19 -4.20
C ILE A 119 0.37 22.80 -3.59
N ALA A 120 0.21 22.67 -2.26
CA ALA A 120 0.16 21.37 -1.59
C ALA A 120 -1.02 20.50 -2.04
N LYS A 121 -2.21 21.11 -2.23
CA LYS A 121 -3.39 20.43 -2.78
C LYS A 121 -3.13 19.96 -4.21
N ARG A 122 -2.65 20.85 -5.08
CA ARG A 122 -2.35 20.50 -6.47
C ARG A 122 -1.28 19.41 -6.59
N PHE A 123 -0.25 19.46 -5.74
CA PHE A 123 0.72 18.37 -5.64
C PHE A 123 0.04 17.06 -5.24
N ASN A 124 -0.75 17.07 -4.16
CA ASN A 124 -1.48 15.90 -3.66
C ASN A 124 -2.41 15.28 -4.72
N ASP A 125 -3.16 16.10 -5.44
CA ASP A 125 -4.13 15.66 -6.45
C ASP A 125 -3.46 14.96 -7.65
N ASN A 126 -2.15 15.22 -7.86
CA ASN A 126 -1.35 14.59 -8.90
C ASN A 126 -0.48 13.41 -8.37
N LEU A 127 -0.59 13.04 -7.09
CA LEU A 127 0.05 11.84 -6.56
C LEU A 127 -0.82 10.61 -6.83
N ILE A 128 -0.23 9.56 -7.41
CA ILE A 128 -0.98 8.37 -7.83
C ILE A 128 -1.01 7.30 -6.74
N LEU A 129 0.16 6.98 -6.17
CA LEU A 129 0.32 5.83 -5.27
C LEU A 129 0.56 6.21 -3.80
N PHE A 130 0.52 7.51 -3.49
CA PHE A 130 0.92 8.02 -2.19
C PHE A 130 -0.31 8.50 -1.42
N ASN A 131 -0.52 7.92 -0.24
CA ASN A 131 -1.52 8.35 0.73
C ASN A 131 -0.84 8.94 1.99
N SER A 132 0.25 9.67 1.77
CA SER A 132 0.99 10.31 2.85
C SER A 132 0.41 11.68 3.18
N PRO A 133 0.29 12.07 4.46
CA PRO A 133 0.11 13.47 4.82
C PRO A 133 1.19 14.34 4.19
N ILE A 134 0.80 15.54 3.76
CA ILE A 134 1.68 16.50 3.10
C ILE A 134 1.79 17.74 3.97
N ASP A 135 2.98 17.97 4.52
CA ASP A 135 3.27 19.21 5.21
C ASP A 135 3.65 20.30 4.21
N TYR A 136 3.13 21.48 4.45
CA TYR A 136 3.48 22.72 3.77
C TYR A 136 3.72 23.81 4.81
N TYR A 137 4.48 24.83 4.43
CA TYR A 137 5.02 25.82 5.36
C TYR A 137 4.80 27.23 4.81
N ALA A 138 4.62 28.19 5.70
CA ALA A 138 4.58 29.60 5.34
C ALA A 138 5.94 30.27 5.60
N GLY A 139 6.25 31.32 4.82
CA GLY A 139 7.43 32.16 5.00
C GLY A 139 8.66 31.72 4.20
N ASN A 140 9.77 32.40 4.44
CA ASN A 140 11.08 32.05 3.89
C ASN A 140 11.76 31.03 4.79
N ILE A 141 11.91 29.82 4.28
CA ILE A 141 12.37 28.68 5.07
C ILE A 141 13.87 28.50 4.91
N THR A 142 14.55 28.14 6.00
CA THR A 142 15.97 27.81 5.96
C THR A 142 16.21 26.32 6.16
N ALA A 143 17.33 25.84 5.63
CA ALA A 143 17.94 24.61 6.11
C ALA A 143 18.22 24.69 7.63
N PRO A 144 18.45 23.56 8.34
CA PRO A 144 18.80 23.57 9.75
C PRO A 144 20.04 24.42 10.02
N TRP A 145 19.96 25.28 11.03
CA TRP A 145 21.07 26.08 11.51
C TRP A 145 21.99 25.25 12.41
N GLN A 146 23.08 25.86 12.90
CA GLN A 146 24.05 25.21 13.80
C GLN A 146 23.41 24.57 15.04
N ASN A 147 22.31 25.14 15.53
CA ASN A 147 21.53 24.59 16.64
C ASN A 147 20.61 23.42 16.23
N LYS A 148 20.79 22.85 15.02
CA LYS A 148 20.01 21.76 14.43
C LYS A 148 18.52 22.09 14.21
N ILE A 149 18.11 23.35 14.34
CA ILE A 149 16.72 23.80 14.17
C ILE A 149 16.53 24.46 12.80
N LYS A 150 15.37 24.19 12.19
CA LYS A 150 14.92 24.83 10.95
C LYS A 150 14.03 26.01 11.29
N TYR A 151 14.30 27.16 10.68
CA TYR A 151 13.54 28.38 10.88
C TYR A 151 12.78 28.79 9.63
N SER A 152 11.72 29.57 9.84
CA SER A 152 11.02 30.29 8.80
C SER A 152 10.91 31.75 9.20
N PHE A 153 11.26 32.66 8.31
CA PHE A 153 10.99 34.08 8.45
C PHE A 153 9.63 34.39 7.85
N PHE A 154 8.67 34.75 8.70
CA PHE A 154 7.28 34.98 8.30
C PHE A 154 6.75 36.22 9.04
N HIS A 155 6.16 37.16 8.29
CA HIS A 155 5.64 38.44 8.83
C HIS A 155 6.65 39.19 9.72
N GLY A 156 7.93 39.25 9.31
CA GLY A 156 8.96 39.99 10.04
C GLY A 156 9.54 39.26 11.27
N ILE A 157 9.09 38.05 11.56
CA ILE A 157 9.49 37.29 12.77
C ILE A 157 10.06 35.93 12.37
N TRP A 158 11.09 35.50 13.10
CA TRP A 158 11.67 34.17 12.98
C TRP A 158 10.90 33.16 13.82
N TYR A 159 10.29 32.17 13.17
CA TYR A 159 9.61 31.05 13.81
C TYR A 159 10.38 29.76 13.59
N LYS A 160 10.26 28.80 14.51
CA LYS A 160 10.59 27.41 14.18
C LYS A 160 9.65 26.97 13.06
N THR A 161 10.17 26.29 12.03
CA THR A 161 9.35 25.79 10.90
C THR A 161 8.15 24.98 11.33
N SER A 162 8.25 24.23 12.44
CA SER A 162 7.13 23.50 13.04
C SER A 162 5.93 24.37 13.40
N ASN A 163 6.13 25.64 13.72
CA ASN A 163 5.09 26.56 14.18
C ASN A 163 4.31 27.18 13.02
N VAL A 164 4.93 27.26 11.84
CA VAL A 164 4.31 27.77 10.60
C VAL A 164 3.99 26.64 9.62
N ARG A 165 4.02 25.40 10.12
CA ARG A 165 3.71 24.19 9.36
C ARG A 165 2.23 23.90 9.46
N LYS A 166 1.63 23.60 8.32
CA LYS A 166 0.30 23.00 8.23
C LYS A 166 0.41 21.66 7.51
N THR A 167 -0.54 20.78 7.78
CA THR A 167 -0.56 19.44 7.20
C THR A 167 -1.85 19.29 6.41
N LEU A 168 -1.70 19.01 5.12
CA LEU A 168 -2.77 18.53 4.28
C LEU A 168 -2.88 17.02 4.54
N TYR A 169 -3.90 16.65 5.30
CA TYR A 169 -4.31 15.27 5.40
C TYR A 169 -5.15 14.93 4.17
N GLN A 170 -4.95 13.76 3.57
CA GLN A 170 -5.93 13.26 2.63
C GLN A 170 -7.26 13.15 3.35
N LYS A 171 -8.31 13.77 2.78
CA LYS A 171 -9.68 13.49 3.21
C LYS A 171 -9.90 12.00 2.97
N ILE A 172 -9.80 11.21 4.03
CA ILE A 172 -10.44 9.92 4.07
C ILE A 172 -11.92 10.26 4.18
N GLU A 173 -12.57 10.55 3.05
CA GLU A 173 -14.02 10.56 3.06
C GLU A 173 -14.47 9.19 3.58
N PRO A 174 -15.40 9.12 4.55
CA PRO A 174 -16.02 7.87 4.93
C PRO A 174 -16.93 7.46 3.78
N MET A 175 -16.33 6.95 2.71
CA MET A 175 -17.00 6.47 1.52
C MET A 175 -16.80 4.95 1.41
N ASP A 176 -17.89 4.29 1.07
CA ASP A 176 -18.14 2.86 1.09
C ASP A 176 -16.94 1.96 0.77
N SER A 177 -16.77 0.88 1.55
CA SER A 177 -15.65 -0.05 1.50
C SER A 177 -15.43 -0.79 0.17
N ASP A 178 -16.34 -0.62 -0.80
CA ASP A 178 -16.35 -1.30 -2.09
C ASP A 178 -15.78 -0.49 -3.27
N ILE A 179 -15.55 0.82 -3.08
CA ILE A 179 -15.04 1.71 -4.14
C ILE A 179 -13.49 1.77 -4.14
N LYS A 180 -12.86 1.30 -3.05
CA LYS A 180 -11.42 1.51 -2.75
C LYS A 180 -10.48 0.38 -3.19
N LEU A 181 -10.85 -0.40 -4.19
CA LEU A 181 -9.97 -1.41 -4.74
C LEU A 181 -9.55 -0.97 -6.14
N SER A 182 -8.25 -0.81 -6.36
CA SER A 182 -7.71 -0.80 -7.72
C SER A 182 -8.23 -2.04 -8.46
N VAL A 183 -8.31 -2.00 -9.80
CA VAL A 183 -8.76 -3.15 -10.60
C VAL A 183 -8.02 -4.44 -10.18
N LYS A 184 -6.74 -4.31 -9.83
CA LYS A 184 -5.91 -5.40 -9.33
C LYS A 184 -6.32 -5.89 -7.94
N GLU A 185 -6.60 -4.99 -7.01
CA GLU A 185 -7.07 -5.35 -5.66
C GLU A 185 -8.49 -5.93 -5.69
N ARG A 186 -9.35 -5.44 -6.58
CA ARG A 186 -10.71 -5.98 -6.79
C ARG A 186 -10.63 -7.40 -7.32
N SER A 187 -9.83 -7.60 -8.37
CA SER A 187 -9.57 -8.92 -8.94
C SER A 187 -8.96 -9.88 -7.91
N MET A 188 -8.01 -9.42 -7.09
CA MET A 188 -7.41 -10.25 -6.04
C MET A 188 -8.41 -10.62 -4.95
N ARG A 189 -9.25 -9.67 -4.51
CA ARG A 189 -10.28 -9.90 -3.50
C ARG A 189 -11.36 -10.85 -4.01
N GLU A 190 -11.80 -10.70 -5.26
CA GLU A 190 -12.71 -11.63 -5.94
C GLU A 190 -12.09 -13.01 -6.09
N PHE A 191 -10.80 -13.10 -6.47
CA PHE A 191 -10.09 -14.37 -6.56
C PHE A 191 -10.05 -15.10 -5.21
N LEU A 192 -9.73 -14.38 -4.12
CA LEU A 192 -9.71 -14.95 -2.76
C LEU A 192 -11.10 -15.35 -2.29
N ALA A 193 -12.13 -14.54 -2.56
CA ALA A 193 -13.52 -14.86 -2.24
C ALA A 193 -13.99 -16.11 -3.01
N ASN A 194 -13.72 -16.18 -4.31
CA ASN A 194 -14.03 -17.33 -5.14
C ASN A 194 -13.25 -18.58 -4.72
N ALA A 195 -11.98 -18.45 -4.34
CA ALA A 195 -11.19 -19.56 -3.83
C ALA A 195 -11.75 -20.09 -2.49
N LYS A 196 -12.17 -19.19 -1.60
CA LYS A 196 -12.85 -19.55 -0.35
C LYS A 196 -14.17 -20.27 -0.63
N GLN A 197 -14.99 -19.75 -1.54
CA GLN A 197 -16.27 -20.35 -1.90
C GLN A 197 -16.08 -21.74 -2.52
N LYS A 198 -15.18 -21.88 -3.50
CA LYS A 198 -14.83 -23.18 -4.11
C LYS A 198 -14.36 -24.20 -3.07
N ARG A 199 -13.64 -23.76 -2.04
CA ARG A 199 -13.19 -24.65 -0.96
C ARG A 199 -14.37 -25.12 -0.09
N ILE A 200 -15.32 -24.24 0.20
CA ILE A 200 -16.57 -24.58 0.90
C ILE A 200 -17.39 -25.56 0.06
N ASP A 201 -17.59 -25.26 -1.22
CA ASP A 201 -18.35 -26.10 -2.15
C ASP A 201 -17.72 -27.49 -2.29
N ALA A 202 -16.39 -27.58 -2.36
CA ALA A 202 -15.69 -28.86 -2.42
C ALA A 202 -15.89 -29.69 -1.14
N VAL A 203 -15.91 -29.06 0.03
CA VAL A 203 -16.23 -29.75 1.30
C VAL A 203 -17.68 -30.24 1.29
N PHE A 204 -18.61 -29.39 0.86
CA PHE A 204 -20.02 -29.75 0.76
C PHE A 204 -20.26 -30.90 -0.22
N GLN A 205 -19.65 -30.86 -1.41
CA GLN A 205 -19.70 -31.94 -2.39
C GLN A 205 -19.13 -33.25 -1.84
N ARG A 206 -17.99 -33.20 -1.12
CA ARG A 206 -17.43 -34.39 -0.45
C ARG A 206 -18.39 -34.96 0.59
N GLN A 207 -19.03 -34.11 1.40
CA GLN A 207 -20.00 -34.55 2.39
C GLN A 207 -21.25 -35.16 1.74
N CYS A 208 -21.79 -34.54 0.69
CA CYS A 208 -22.91 -35.08 -0.08
C CYS A 208 -22.57 -36.43 -0.70
N LYS A 209 -21.38 -36.57 -1.32
CA LYS A 209 -20.92 -37.83 -1.90
C LYS A 209 -20.77 -38.92 -0.83
N ALA A 210 -20.12 -38.61 0.30
CA ALA A 210 -19.97 -39.54 1.42
C ALA A 210 -21.32 -39.97 2.01
N ARG A 211 -22.30 -39.05 2.09
CA ARG A 211 -23.66 -39.36 2.52
C ARG A 211 -24.35 -40.31 1.52
N GLN A 212 -24.24 -40.02 0.23
CA GLN A 212 -24.83 -40.85 -0.82
C GLN A 212 -24.21 -42.25 -0.84
N GLU A 213 -22.88 -42.36 -0.73
CA GLU A 213 -22.17 -43.64 -0.59
C GLU A 213 -22.61 -44.42 0.66
N ARG A 214 -22.82 -43.74 1.80
CA ARG A 214 -23.38 -44.38 3.00
C ARG A 214 -24.78 -44.91 2.77
N ILE A 215 -25.66 -44.15 2.11
CA ILE A 215 -27.02 -44.60 1.80
C ILE A 215 -26.99 -45.83 0.89
N ILE A 216 -26.14 -45.82 -0.14
CA ILE A 216 -25.97 -46.95 -1.06
C ILE A 216 -25.43 -48.18 -0.31
N LYS A 217 -24.39 -48.03 0.51
CA LYS A 217 -23.85 -49.13 1.34
C LYS A 217 -24.89 -49.68 2.31
N ASN A 218 -25.69 -48.82 2.95
CA ASN A 218 -26.74 -49.25 3.86
C ASN A 218 -27.85 -50.00 3.12
N ARG A 219 -28.23 -49.54 1.91
CA ARG A 219 -29.17 -50.27 1.05
C ARG A 219 -28.61 -51.64 0.67
N GLN A 220 -27.37 -51.71 0.20
CA GLN A 220 -26.70 -52.97 -0.14
C GLN A 220 -26.69 -53.94 1.03
N LYS A 221 -26.25 -53.49 2.22
CA LYS A 221 -26.29 -54.31 3.45
C LYS A 221 -27.69 -54.82 3.78
N TYR A 222 -28.72 -53.99 3.58
CA TYR A 222 -30.10 -54.42 3.80
C TYR A 222 -30.53 -55.47 2.77
N THR A 223 -30.24 -55.28 1.47
CA THR A 223 -30.52 -56.30 0.44
C THR A 223 -29.76 -57.60 0.67
N ASP A 224 -28.50 -57.53 1.09
CA ASP A 224 -27.67 -58.71 1.34
C ASP A 224 -28.14 -59.45 2.58
N LYS A 225 -28.52 -58.73 3.64
CA LYS A 225 -29.15 -59.33 4.82
C LYS A 225 -30.47 -59.99 4.46
N LEU A 226 -31.33 -59.31 3.69
CA LEU A 226 -32.60 -59.88 3.22
C LEU A 226 -32.38 -61.15 2.37
N ARG A 227 -31.33 -61.17 1.54
CA ARG A 227 -30.94 -62.36 0.74
C ARG A 227 -30.39 -63.51 1.59
N LEU A 228 -29.67 -63.22 2.68
CA LEU A 228 -29.22 -64.20 3.66
C LEU A 228 -30.40 -64.77 4.44
N ASP A 229 -31.26 -63.91 4.98
CA ASP A 229 -32.49 -64.32 5.69
C ASP A 229 -33.41 -65.17 4.77
N LEU A 230 -33.47 -64.85 3.46
CA LEU A 230 -34.18 -65.65 2.44
C LEU A 230 -33.50 -66.98 2.09
N LYS A 231 -32.17 -67.10 2.24
CA LYS A 231 -31.46 -68.37 2.04
C LYS A 231 -31.59 -69.27 3.26
N ASP A 232 -31.48 -68.70 4.46
CA ASP A 232 -31.66 -69.42 5.72
C ASP A 232 -33.10 -69.96 5.85
N THR A 233 -34.12 -69.21 5.42
CA THR A 233 -35.52 -69.71 5.37
C THR A 233 -35.79 -70.74 4.27
N VAL A 234 -35.03 -70.74 3.18
CA VAL A 234 -35.13 -71.78 2.14
C VAL A 234 -34.41 -73.05 2.59
N GLU A 235 -33.28 -72.93 3.31
CA GLU A 235 -32.56 -74.06 3.90
C GLU A 235 -33.36 -74.71 5.05
N GLU A 236 -33.98 -73.93 5.95
CA GLU A 236 -34.89 -74.44 6.99
C GLU A 236 -36.14 -75.11 6.40
N ALA A 237 -36.72 -74.56 5.32
CA ALA A 237 -37.86 -75.18 4.63
C ALA A 237 -37.50 -76.48 3.89
N THR A 238 -36.24 -76.65 3.45
CA THR A 238 -35.76 -77.91 2.87
C THR A 238 -35.39 -78.95 3.92
N ASP A 239 -35.02 -78.55 5.14
CA ASP A 239 -34.74 -79.46 6.26
C ASP A 239 -36.04 -79.96 6.96
N GLU A 240 -37.12 -79.20 6.95
CA GLU A 240 -38.43 -79.70 7.43
C GLU A 240 -39.11 -80.70 6.45
N LEU A 241 -38.68 -80.74 5.18
CA LEU A 241 -39.20 -81.68 4.17
C LEU A 241 -38.38 -82.98 4.06
N SER A 242 -37.26 -83.11 4.79
CA SER A 242 -36.34 -84.25 4.67
C SER A 242 -36.44 -85.30 5.79
N ASN A 243 -37.39 -85.17 6.72
CA ASN A 243 -37.57 -86.14 7.81
C ASN A 243 -38.88 -86.95 7.72
N PRO A 244 -38.95 -88.02 6.89
CA PRO A 244 -40.01 -89.01 7.03
C PRO A 244 -39.66 -89.92 8.21
N ASN A 245 -40.30 -89.66 9.33
CA ASN A 245 -40.26 -90.49 10.53
C ASN A 245 -40.91 -91.85 10.23
N PRO A 246 -40.19 -93.00 10.24
CA PRO A 246 -40.79 -94.30 10.03
C PRO A 246 -40.97 -94.98 11.38
N GLN A 247 -42.12 -94.81 12.00
CA GLN A 247 -42.57 -95.68 13.09
C GLN A 247 -44.04 -96.00 12.86
N TYR A 248 -44.32 -97.24 12.45
CA TYR A 248 -45.06 -98.23 13.24
C TYR A 248 -45.32 -99.46 12.36
N LEU A 249 -44.53 -100.51 12.59
CA LEU A 249 -44.90 -101.89 12.31
C LEU A 249 -45.39 -102.49 13.64
N GLY A 250 -46.62 -102.97 13.63
CA GLY A 250 -47.27 -103.80 14.62
C GLY A 250 -48.38 -104.56 13.93
#